data_AF-A0A8B4TTB2-F1
#
_entry.id   AF-A0A8B4TTB2-F1
#
_cell.length_a   1.000
_cell.length_b   1.000
_cell.length_c   1.000
_cell.angle_alpha   90.00
_cell.angle_beta   90.00
_cell.angle_gamma   90.00
#
_symmetry.space_group_name_H-M   'P 1'
#
loop_
_entity.id
_entity.type
_entity.pdbx_description
1 polymer ?
#
loop_
_entity_poly.entity_id
_entity_poly.type
_entity_poly.pdbx_seq_one_letter_code
_entity_poly.pdbx_strand_id
1 'polypeptide(L)'
;MKSFKIEYVDGALTVLETDGQSRMQEAVHGIHFEHVQGGRPLLKLTIAHDIAPASTPAPAAESAQEPLEGELVQDQQSPPPGGRRSRHRRGGKQ
;
A
#
# COMPACT_ATOMS: atom_id res chain seq x y z
N MET A 1 -4.10 4.64 27.11
CA MET A 1 -2.95 4.99 26.26
C MET A 1 -2.53 6.42 26.59
N LYS A 2 -1.24 6.63 26.82
CA LYS A 2 -0.63 7.94 27.08
C LYS A 2 -0.17 8.60 25.79
N SER A 3 0.41 7.85 24.86
CA SER A 3 0.87 8.38 23.58
C SER A 3 0.93 7.32 22.48
N PHE A 4 0.77 7.78 21.25
CA PHE A 4 1.03 7.02 20.03
C PHE A 4 1.65 7.97 19.02
N LYS A 5 2.79 7.58 18.41
CA LYS A 5 3.47 8.36 17.38
C LYS A 5 3.83 7.45 16.21
N ILE A 6 3.52 7.92 15.01
CA ILE A 6 3.95 7.31 13.75
C ILE A 6 4.51 8.42 12.85
N GLU A 7 5.67 8.20 12.26
CA GLU A 7 6.35 9.18 11.39
C GLU A 7 6.92 8.50 10.15
N TYR A 8 6.66 9.11 9.00
CA TYR A 8 7.26 8.75 7.74
C TYR A 8 8.07 9.93 7.21
N VAL A 9 9.28 9.65 6.72
CA VAL A 9 10.15 10.61 6.02
C VAL A 9 10.54 9.99 4.70
N ASP A 10 10.31 10.69 3.60
CA ASP A 10 10.62 10.22 2.23
C ASP A 10 10.05 8.83 1.90
N GLY A 11 8.86 8.53 2.42
CA GLY A 11 8.19 7.23 2.22
C GLY A 11 8.70 6.09 3.12
N ALA A 12 9.71 6.33 3.94
CA ALA A 12 10.23 5.36 4.91
C ALA A 12 9.64 5.61 6.30
N LEU A 13 9.21 4.54 6.98
CA LEU A 13 8.80 4.59 8.39
C LEU A 13 10.04 4.88 9.25
N THR A 14 10.07 6.01 9.95
CA THR A 14 11.20 6.41 10.80
C THR A 14 10.90 6.30 12.29
N VAL A 15 9.63 6.45 12.67
CA VAL A 15 9.19 6.35 14.07
C VAL A 15 7.89 5.57 14.15
N LEU A 16 7.86 4.57 15.04
CA LEU A 16 6.63 3.93 15.50
C LEU A 16 6.76 3.73 17.00
N GLU A 17 5.96 4.44 17.79
CA GLU A 17 6.04 4.45 19.25
C GLU A 17 4.65 4.32 19.89
N THR A 18 4.57 3.57 20.99
CA THR A 18 3.39 3.51 21.85
C THR A 18 3.81 3.67 23.30
N ASP A 19 3.19 4.61 24.01
CA ASP A 19 3.48 4.93 25.41
C ASP A 19 4.97 5.22 25.67
N GLY A 20 5.65 5.82 24.68
CA GLY A 20 7.08 6.15 24.72
C GLY A 20 8.02 4.97 24.41
N GLN A 21 7.49 3.80 24.03
CA GLN A 21 8.29 2.64 23.62
C GLN A 21 8.30 2.50 22.10
N SER A 22 9.51 2.39 21.53
CA SER A 22 9.69 2.11 20.11
C SER A 22 9.23 0.70 19.75
N ARG A 23 8.49 0.60 18.65
CA ARG A 23 7.98 -0.64 18.04
C ARG A 23 8.63 -0.92 16.68
N MET A 24 9.70 -0.21 16.32
CA MET A 24 10.39 -0.35 15.04
C MET A 24 11.01 -1.75 14.82
N GLN A 25 11.24 -2.50 15.90
CA GLN A 25 11.79 -3.87 15.85
C GLN A 25 10.70 -4.94 15.79
N GLU A 26 9.43 -4.54 15.88
CA GLU A 26 8.28 -5.45 15.81
C GLU A 26 7.77 -5.49 14.36
N ALA A 27 7.34 -6.67 13.90
CA ALA A 27 6.72 -6.82 12.59
C ALA A 27 5.25 -6.36 12.62
N VAL A 28 5.05 -5.05 12.82
CA VAL A 28 3.74 -4.42 12.83
C VAL A 28 3.21 -4.35 11.41
N HIS A 29 2.06 -4.99 11.16
CA HIS A 29 1.41 -5.01 9.85
C HIS A 29 -0.03 -4.51 9.89
N GLY A 30 -0.54 -4.15 11.07
CA GLY A 30 -1.88 -3.62 11.26
C GLY A 30 -1.91 -2.60 12.38
N ILE A 31 -2.56 -1.46 12.11
CA ILE A 31 -2.79 -0.40 13.10
C ILE A 31 -4.27 -0.04 13.02
N HIS A 32 -4.99 -0.21 14.12
CA HIS A 32 -6.38 0.20 14.26
C HIS A 32 -6.50 1.19 15.41
N PHE A 33 -6.98 2.39 15.10
CA PHE A 33 -7.16 3.48 16.06
C PHE A 33 -8.60 3.97 16.04
N GLU A 34 -9.18 4.08 17.24
CA GLU A 34 -10.51 4.64 17.45
C GLU A 34 -10.43 5.72 18.53
N HIS A 35 -11.00 6.89 18.24
CA HIS A 35 -11.10 7.98 19.18
C HIS A 35 -12.40 8.75 18.95
N VAL A 36 -13.19 8.88 20.01
CA VAL A 36 -14.40 9.70 20.04
C VAL A 36 -14.16 10.83 21.03
N GLN A 37 -14.63 12.04 20.72
CA GLN A 37 -14.49 13.19 21.61
C GLN A 37 -15.08 12.88 22.99
N GLY A 38 -14.27 13.10 24.05
CA GLY A 38 -14.65 12.79 25.44
C GLY A 38 -14.54 11.31 25.83
N GLY A 39 -14.26 10.42 24.88
CA GLY A 39 -13.99 9.00 25.10
C GLY A 39 -12.50 8.73 25.35
N ARG A 40 -12.20 7.51 25.81
CA ARG A 40 -10.82 7.04 25.89
C ARG A 40 -10.37 6.52 24.52
N PRO A 41 -9.22 6.95 24.00
CA PRO A 41 -8.71 6.41 22.74
C PRO A 41 -8.36 4.93 22.88
N LEU A 42 -8.63 4.17 21.82
CA LEU A 42 -8.30 2.76 21.67
C LEU A 42 -7.32 2.60 20.53
N LEU A 43 -6.19 1.94 20.80
CA LEU A 43 -5.20 1.55 19.80
C LEU A 43 -5.01 0.04 19.86
N LYS A 44 -5.08 -0.62 18.70
CA LYS A 44 -4.75 -2.03 18.52
C LYS A 44 -3.65 -2.14 17.47
N LEU A 45 -2.53 -2.76 17.83
CA LEU A 45 -1.45 -3.11 16.93
C LEU A 45 -1.52 -4.61 16.63
N THR A 46 -1.38 -4.98 15.36
CA THR A 46 -1.24 -6.38 14.93
C THR A 46 0.21 -6.63 14.58
N ILE A 47 0.85 -7.50 15.37
CA ILE A 47 2.27 -7.86 15.26
C ILE A 47 2.32 -9.30 14.80
N ALA A 48 3.03 -9.56 13.70
CA ALA A 48 3.37 -10.91 13.29
C ALA A 48 4.62 -11.38 14.04
N HIS A 49 4.67 -12.63 14.47
CA HIS A 49 5.83 -13.18 15.18
C HIS A 49 6.78 -14.00 14.30
N ASP A 50 6.50 -14.10 13.00
CA ASP A 50 7.28 -14.95 12.11
C ASP A 50 7.26 -14.43 10.66
N ILE A 51 7.75 -13.21 10.48
CA ILE A 51 8.11 -12.74 9.14
C ILE A 51 9.63 -12.92 9.03
N ALA A 52 10.07 -14.03 8.43
CA ALA A 52 11.44 -14.12 7.95
C ALA A 52 11.70 -12.86 7.11
N PRO A 53 12.77 -12.09 7.37
CA PRO A 53 13.06 -10.90 6.58
C PRO A 53 13.10 -11.34 5.12
N ALA A 54 12.24 -10.74 4.29
CA ALA A 54 12.36 -10.91 2.85
C ALA A 54 13.79 -10.54 2.50
N SER A 55 14.56 -11.53 2.05
CA SER A 55 15.98 -11.40 1.78
C SER A 55 16.12 -10.27 0.77
N THR A 56 16.68 -9.14 1.21
CA THR A 56 17.09 -8.09 0.30
C THR A 56 18.05 -8.73 -0.70
N PRO A 57 17.75 -8.71 -2.02
CA PRO A 57 18.77 -9.09 -2.98
C PRO A 57 19.95 -8.13 -2.75
N ALA A 58 21.13 -8.70 -2.52
CA ALA A 58 22.36 -7.93 -2.39
C ALA A 58 22.49 -7.00 -3.61
N PRO A 59 23.01 -5.76 -3.45
CA PRO A 59 23.23 -4.90 -4.59
C PRO A 59 24.25 -5.61 -5.49
N ALA A 60 23.78 -6.06 -6.66
CA ALA A 60 24.67 -6.52 -7.71
C ALA A 60 25.56 -5.32 -8.07
N ALA A 61 26.86 -5.48 -7.85
CA ALA A 61 27.85 -4.49 -8.20
C ALA A 61 27.69 -4.07 -9.66
N GLU A 62 27.65 -2.76 -9.84
CA GLU A 62 27.60 -2.00 -11.07
C GLU A 62 28.58 -2.54 -12.12
N SER A 63 28.07 -2.84 -13.32
CA SER A 63 28.87 -3.02 -14.53
C SER A 63 28.10 -2.37 -15.68
N ALA A 64 28.57 -1.18 -16.02
CA ALA A 64 28.16 -0.28 -17.08
C ALA A 64 27.49 -0.90 -18.32
N GLN A 65 26.32 -0.38 -18.69
CA GLN A 65 25.89 -0.22 -20.08
C GLN A 65 25.12 1.10 -20.23
N GLU A 66 25.34 1.74 -21.37
CA GLU A 66 25.22 3.17 -21.72
C GLU A 66 23.81 3.80 -21.60
N PRO A 67 23.71 5.15 -21.53
CA PRO A 67 22.44 5.86 -21.43
C PRO A 67 21.84 6.01 -22.84
N LEU A 68 20.71 5.36 -23.11
CA LEU A 68 19.91 5.67 -24.30
C LEU A 68 18.93 6.80 -23.95
N GLU A 69 19.28 8.01 -24.36
CA GLU A 69 18.38 9.16 -24.43
C GLU A 69 17.29 8.94 -25.50
N GLY A 70 16.07 9.42 -25.21
CA GLY A 70 14.91 9.43 -26.13
C GLY A 70 13.92 8.30 -25.81
N GLU A 71 12.62 8.52 -25.60
CA GLU A 71 11.71 9.45 -26.26
C GLU A 71 10.49 9.73 -25.34
N LEU A 72 10.05 10.98 -25.33
CA LEU A 72 8.86 11.48 -24.65
C LEU A 72 7.60 10.86 -25.31
N VAL A 73 6.81 10.07 -24.59
CA VAL A 73 5.38 9.91 -24.90
C VAL A 73 4.58 9.88 -23.60
N GLN A 74 4.08 11.05 -23.22
CA GLN A 74 2.80 11.11 -22.52
C GLN A 74 1.75 10.63 -23.50
N ASP A 75 0.84 9.75 -23.07
CA ASP A 75 -0.56 10.06 -23.24
C ASP A 75 -1.43 9.22 -22.29
N GLN A 76 -2.19 9.94 -21.46
CA GLN A 76 -3.41 9.42 -20.88
C GLN A 76 -4.33 8.90 -21.99
N GLN A 77 -5.05 7.81 -21.74
CA GLN A 77 -6.52 7.72 -21.87
C GLN A 77 -7.01 6.28 -21.71
N SER A 78 -7.84 6.05 -20.70
CA SER A 78 -8.82 4.94 -20.68
C SER A 78 -10.13 5.41 -21.35
N PRO A 79 -11.10 4.53 -21.69
CA PRO A 79 -11.09 3.21 -22.34
C PRO A 79 -11.97 3.24 -23.64
N PRO A 80 -12.27 2.09 -24.28
CA PRO A 80 -13.67 1.89 -24.68
C PRO A 80 -14.25 0.51 -24.29
N PRO A 81 -15.54 0.46 -23.90
CA PRO A 81 -16.27 -0.79 -23.70
C PRO A 81 -16.59 -1.44 -25.05
N GLY A 82 -16.08 -2.64 -25.27
CA GLY A 82 -16.40 -3.45 -26.44
C GLY A 82 -17.86 -3.89 -26.42
N GLY A 83 -18.68 -3.31 -27.30
CA GLY A 83 -20.06 -3.73 -27.53
C GLY A 83 -20.22 -4.84 -28.57
N ARG A 84 -21.50 -5.20 -28.76
CA ARG A 84 -22.15 -6.04 -29.82
C ARG A 84 -22.43 -7.49 -29.36
N ARG A 85 -23.64 -8.05 -29.46
CA ARG A 85 -24.66 -7.91 -30.52
C ARG A 85 -26.08 -8.14 -29.96
N SER A 86 -27.00 -7.24 -30.35
CA SER A 86 -28.45 -7.50 -30.35
C SER A 86 -28.78 -8.63 -31.32
N ARG A 87 -29.53 -9.63 -30.86
CA ARG A 87 -30.32 -10.53 -31.73
C ARG A 87 -31.77 -10.41 -31.33
N HIS A 88 -32.53 -9.66 -32.13
CA HIS A 88 -33.96 -9.86 -32.25
C HIS A 88 -34.25 -11.34 -32.57
N ARG A 89 -35.08 -11.98 -31.76
CA ARG A 89 -36.00 -13.00 -32.25
C ARG A 89 -37.42 -12.54 -31.93
N ARG A 90 -38.14 -12.19 -33.00
CA ARG A 90 -39.60 -12.07 -33.01
C ARG A 90 -40.23 -13.46 -32.86
N GLY A 91 -41.40 -13.50 -32.23
CA GLY A 91 -42.32 -14.64 -32.14
C GLY A 91 -42.64 -14.92 -30.67
N GLY A 92 -43.86 -14.80 -30.15
CA GLY A 92 -45.19 -14.80 -30.75
C GLY A 92 -46.05 -15.78 -29.95
N LYS A 93 -47.32 -15.40 -29.69
CA LYS A 93 -48.42 -16.15 -29.05
C LYS A 93 -48.41 -16.09 -27.50
N GLN A 94 -49.32 -15.31 -26.94
CA GLN A 94 -50.73 -15.60 -26.54
C GLN A 94 -50.77 -16.08 -25.10
#